data_AF-A0A1I1WV27-F1
#
_entry.id   AF-A0A1I1WV27-F1
#
_cell.length_a   1.000
_cell.length_b   1.000
_cell.length_c   1.000
_cell.angle_alpha   90.00
_cell.angle_beta   90.00
_cell.angle_gamma   90.00
#
_symmetry.space_group_name_H-M   'P 1'
#
loop_
_entity.id
_entity.type
_entity.pdbx_description
1 polymer ?
#
loop_
_entity_poly.entity_id
_entity_poly.type
_entity_poly.pdbx_seq_one_letter_code
_entity_poly.pdbx_strand_id
1 'polypeptide(L)'
;MSTKDRTALQKMDALVGWTGAAKTVKNDMSSDAGTGRRHRPMRWLPLLPIACGAGLVAATIAAPVAPAVYAMAGPMVATVAAISLNGPLGKPSIDDDEREAALRKDAFLFCVSVLAFLNIVGGPILMLTAALQGWTVERVAGIAFALFIANAACFGGLPTLYASWKSPKLPGADD
;
A
#
# COMPACT_ATOMS: atom_id res chain seq x y z
N MET A 1 -9.06 4.04 27.05
CA MET A 1 -9.36 4.77 25.80
C MET A 1 -10.67 4.26 25.23
N SER A 2 -11.70 5.12 25.22
CA SER A 2 -13.03 4.86 24.67
C SER A 2 -12.93 4.39 23.21
N THR A 3 -13.67 3.34 22.84
CA THR A 3 -13.71 2.77 21.48
C THR A 3 -14.34 3.70 20.43
N LYS A 4 -14.85 4.87 20.85
CA LYS A 4 -15.60 5.81 20.00
C LYS A 4 -14.75 6.61 19.01
N ASP A 5 -13.44 6.82 19.25
CA ASP A 5 -12.62 7.70 18.39
C ASP A 5 -11.78 6.96 17.33
N ARG A 6 -12.07 5.68 17.05
CA ARG A 6 -11.31 4.91 16.06
C ARG A 6 -11.83 5.13 14.65
N THR A 7 -10.96 5.57 13.74
CA THR A 7 -11.29 5.63 12.31
C THR A 7 -11.57 4.24 11.75
N ALA A 8 -12.33 4.13 10.66
CA ALA A 8 -12.68 2.84 10.06
C ALA A 8 -11.44 1.99 9.71
N LEU A 9 -10.37 2.63 9.24
CA LEU A 9 -9.07 1.99 8.95
C LEU A 9 -8.42 1.44 10.23
N GLN A 10 -8.53 2.14 11.36
CA GLN A 10 -8.03 1.66 12.65
C GLN A 10 -8.85 0.47 13.18
N LYS A 11 -10.15 0.40 12.86
CA LYS A 11 -10.97 -0.77 13.19
C LYS A 11 -10.56 -1.98 12.34
N MET A 12 -10.21 -1.78 11.06
CA MET A 12 -9.71 -2.85 10.19
C MET A 12 -8.34 -3.37 10.61
N ASP A 13 -7.41 -2.48 10.98
CA ASP A 13 -6.10 -2.89 11.51
C ASP A 13 -6.25 -3.65 12.84
N ALA A 14 -7.24 -3.28 13.67
CA ALA A 14 -7.57 -4.01 14.89
C ALA A 14 -8.20 -5.40 14.65
N LEU A 15 -8.88 -5.62 13.51
CA LEU A 15 -9.39 -6.94 13.12
C LEU A 15 -8.25 -7.92 12.80
N VAL A 16 -7.09 -7.41 12.35
CA VAL A 16 -5.86 -8.21 12.20
C VAL A 16 -5.18 -8.48 13.55
N GLY A 17 -5.71 -7.93 14.66
CA GLY A 17 -5.19 -8.07 16.02
C GLY A 17 -5.16 -9.49 16.58
N TRP A 18 -5.89 -10.44 15.99
CA TRP A 18 -5.80 -11.88 16.31
C TRP A 18 -4.40 -12.47 16.06
N THR A 19 -3.57 -11.80 15.25
CA THR A 19 -2.17 -12.16 15.00
C THR A 19 -1.21 -11.71 16.13
N GLY A 20 -1.71 -11.04 17.17
CA GLY A 20 -0.88 -10.49 18.25
C GLY A 20 -0.15 -9.18 17.90
N ALA A 21 0.02 -8.87 16.61
CA ALA A 21 0.76 -7.70 16.13
C ALA A 21 0.22 -6.34 16.61
N ALA A 22 -1.09 -6.23 16.82
CA ALA A 22 -1.73 -4.98 17.26
C ALA A 22 -1.46 -4.62 18.74
N LYS A 23 -1.13 -5.62 19.58
CA LYS A 23 -0.75 -5.39 21.00
C LYS A 23 0.67 -4.86 21.10
N THR A 24 1.60 -5.42 20.33
CA THR A 24 3.01 -4.97 20.26
C THR A 24 3.07 -3.51 19.78
N VAL A 25 2.40 -3.19 18.67
CA VAL A 25 2.37 -1.81 18.12
C VAL A 25 1.71 -0.80 19.08
N LYS A 26 0.78 -1.23 19.93
CA LYS A 26 0.13 -0.34 20.92
C LYS A 26 1.02 -0.10 22.14
N ASN A 27 1.73 -1.12 22.62
CA ASN A 27 2.63 -1.02 23.76
C ASN A 27 3.91 -0.26 23.41
N ASP A 28 4.43 -0.46 22.19
CA ASP A 28 5.58 0.27 21.68
C ASP A 28 5.33 1.79 21.67
N MET A 29 4.10 2.24 21.38
CA MET A 29 3.77 3.68 21.26
C MET A 29 3.47 4.42 22.55
N SER A 30 3.19 3.72 23.65
CA SER A 30 2.86 4.41 24.91
C SER A 30 4.08 5.06 25.58
N SER A 31 5.30 4.86 25.05
CA SER A 31 6.52 5.41 25.62
C SER A 31 6.95 6.77 25.05
N ASP A 32 6.35 7.27 23.96
CA ASP A 32 6.68 8.61 23.44
C ASP A 32 5.68 9.67 23.92
N ALA A 33 6.09 10.36 24.99
CA ALA A 33 5.48 11.59 25.46
C ALA A 33 6.11 12.80 24.73
N GLY A 34 5.87 12.93 23.43
CA GLY A 34 6.37 14.05 22.64
C GLY A 34 5.74 14.10 21.26
N THR A 35 5.12 15.24 20.94
CA THR A 35 4.53 15.67 19.65
C THR A 35 3.25 14.95 19.16
N GLY A 36 2.19 15.75 19.02
CA GLY A 36 0.79 15.34 18.93
C GLY A 36 0.30 14.64 17.65
N ARG A 37 1.17 14.05 16.82
CA ARG A 37 0.72 13.21 15.69
C ARG A 37 1.05 11.75 15.92
N ARG A 38 0.00 10.95 16.14
CA ARG A 38 0.08 9.48 16.21
C ARG A 38 0.36 8.88 14.83
N HIS A 39 1.62 8.91 14.38
CA HIS A 39 2.08 8.20 13.19
C HIS A 39 2.10 6.69 13.47
N ARG A 40 0.95 6.02 13.27
CA ARG A 40 0.83 4.57 13.48
C ARG A 40 1.41 3.82 12.26
N PRO A 41 2.35 2.88 12.42
CA PRO A 41 2.84 2.08 11.31
C PRO A 41 1.70 1.16 10.85
N MET A 42 1.41 1.22 9.56
CA MET A 42 0.41 0.38 8.89
C MET A 42 1.16 -0.65 8.07
N ARG A 43 1.65 -1.71 8.73
CA ARG A 43 2.52 -2.72 8.09
C ARG A 43 1.77 -3.66 7.15
N TRP A 44 0.53 -3.99 7.49
CA TRP A 44 -0.24 -5.03 6.79
C TRP A 44 -1.33 -4.46 5.89
N LEU A 45 -1.92 -3.33 6.27
CA LEU A 45 -3.01 -2.70 5.53
C LEU A 45 -2.64 -2.37 4.06
N PRO A 46 -1.42 -1.89 3.74
CA PRO A 46 -0.99 -1.66 2.36
C PRO A 46 -0.81 -2.93 1.53
N LEU A 47 -0.58 -4.09 2.16
CA LEU A 47 -0.39 -5.35 1.44
C LEU A 47 -1.69 -5.84 0.79
N LEU A 48 -2.85 -5.53 1.38
CA LEU A 48 -4.14 -5.93 0.83
C LEU A 48 -4.38 -5.36 -0.58
N PRO A 49 -4.36 -4.04 -0.82
CA PRO A 49 -4.56 -3.51 -2.16
C PRO A 49 -3.43 -3.91 -3.12
N ILE A 50 -2.19 -4.08 -2.66
CA ILE A 50 -1.07 -4.55 -3.50
C ILE A 50 -1.33 -5.99 -3.97
N ALA A 51 -1.68 -6.89 -3.04
CA ALA A 51 -1.98 -8.29 -3.36
C ALA A 51 -3.20 -8.41 -4.28
N CYS A 52 -4.24 -7.61 -4.04
CA CYS A 52 -5.40 -7.58 -4.92
C CYS A 52 -5.07 -7.06 -6.32
N GLY A 53 -4.27 -5.99 -6.44
CA GLY A 53 -3.80 -5.48 -7.73
C GLY A 53 -2.98 -6.53 -8.49
N ALA A 54 -2.04 -7.19 -7.82
CA ALA A 54 -1.25 -8.27 -8.41
C ALA A 54 -2.13 -9.47 -8.83
N GLY A 55 -3.12 -9.85 -8.00
CA GLY A 55 -4.07 -10.90 -8.32
C GLY A 55 -4.95 -10.56 -9.52
N LEU A 56 -5.38 -9.31 -9.66
CA LEU A 56 -6.14 -8.85 -10.83
C LEU A 56 -5.30 -8.91 -12.11
N VAL A 57 -4.03 -8.51 -12.06
CA VAL A 57 -3.11 -8.65 -13.19
C VAL A 57 -2.90 -10.12 -13.56
N ALA A 58 -2.63 -10.98 -12.58
CA ALA A 58 -2.46 -12.41 -12.82
C ALA A 58 -3.71 -13.06 -13.44
N ALA A 59 -4.90 -12.73 -12.93
CA ALA A 59 -6.17 -13.24 -13.43
C ALA A 59 -6.43 -12.81 -14.89
N THR A 60 -6.14 -11.55 -15.23
CA THR A 60 -6.37 -10.99 -16.57
C THR A 60 -5.36 -11.48 -17.61
N ILE A 61 -4.14 -11.82 -17.17
CA ILE A 61 -3.16 -12.53 -18.01
C ILE A 61 -3.60 -13.97 -18.24
N ALA A 62 -4.09 -14.67 -17.21
CA ALA A 62 -4.48 -16.08 -17.33
C ALA A 62 -5.72 -16.29 -18.22
N ALA A 63 -6.74 -15.44 -18.07
CA ALA A 63 -7.99 -15.56 -18.81
C ALA A 63 -8.65 -14.18 -19.04
N PRO A 64 -9.49 -14.03 -20.09
CA PRO A 64 -10.32 -12.85 -20.22
C PRO A 64 -11.29 -12.75 -19.04
N VAL A 65 -11.17 -11.68 -18.26
CA VAL A 65 -12.00 -11.42 -17.09
C VAL A 65 -13.18 -10.54 -17.48
N ALA A 66 -14.36 -10.82 -16.89
CA ALA A 66 -15.58 -10.06 -17.16
C ALA A 66 -15.43 -8.57 -16.77
N PRO A 67 -16.03 -7.64 -17.54
CA PRO A 67 -15.96 -6.20 -17.28
C PRO A 67 -16.35 -5.78 -15.84
N ALA A 68 -17.31 -6.49 -15.25
CA ALA A 68 -17.78 -6.27 -13.89
C ALA A 68 -16.68 -6.39 -12.82
N VAL A 69 -15.65 -7.22 -13.05
CA VAL A 69 -14.54 -7.39 -12.10
C VAL A 69 -13.69 -6.12 -12.03
N TYR A 70 -13.50 -5.42 -13.15
CA TYR A 70 -12.78 -4.14 -13.17
C TYR A 70 -13.57 -3.04 -12.44
N ALA A 71 -14.90 -3.02 -12.57
CA ALA A 71 -15.75 -2.10 -11.82
C ALA A 71 -15.65 -2.34 -10.30
N MET A 72 -15.61 -3.61 -9.88
CA MET A 72 -15.41 -4.00 -8.48
C MET A 72 -14.01 -3.64 -7.95
N ALA A 73 -13.02 -3.47 -8.83
CA ALA A 73 -11.67 -3.03 -8.46
C ALA A 73 -11.56 -1.51 -8.25
N GLY A 74 -12.50 -0.70 -8.77
CA GLY A 74 -12.50 0.76 -8.61
C GLY A 74 -12.41 1.25 -7.15
N PRO A 75 -13.20 0.71 -6.20
CA PRO A 75 -13.09 1.01 -4.78
C PRO A 75 -11.71 0.75 -4.15
N MET A 76 -10.86 -0.09 -4.76
CA MET A 76 -9.48 -0.29 -4.27
C MET A 76 -8.65 0.96 -4.38
N VAL A 77 -8.85 1.78 -5.42
CA VAL A 77 -8.13 3.06 -5.58
C VAL A 77 -8.47 4.01 -4.44
N ALA A 78 -9.74 4.07 -4.03
CA ALA A 78 -10.16 4.88 -2.88
C ALA A 78 -9.53 4.39 -1.57
N THR A 79 -9.41 3.06 -1.40
CA THR A 79 -8.77 2.46 -0.23
C THR A 79 -7.28 2.79 -0.17
N VAL A 80 -6.59 2.74 -1.30
CA VAL A 80 -5.17 3.11 -1.43
C VAL A 80 -4.95 4.59 -1.12
N ALA A 81 -5.80 5.47 -1.66
CA ALA A 81 -5.75 6.90 -1.34
C ALA A 81 -5.97 7.13 0.16
N ALA A 82 -6.90 6.43 0.78
CA ALA A 82 -7.14 6.52 2.22
C ALA A 82 -5.93 6.03 3.04
N ILE A 83 -5.24 4.97 2.62
CA ILE A 83 -4.01 4.48 3.25
C ILE A 83 -2.88 5.50 3.12
N SER A 84 -2.69 6.09 1.94
CA SER A 84 -1.66 7.11 1.72
C SER A 84 -1.88 8.35 2.60
N LEU A 85 -3.12 8.81 2.71
CA LEU A 85 -3.47 9.99 3.52
C LEU A 85 -3.41 9.76 5.04
N ASN A 86 -3.72 8.55 5.50
CA ASN A 86 -3.79 8.20 6.92
C ASN A 86 -2.59 7.38 7.42
N GLY A 87 -1.66 7.06 6.54
CA GLY A 87 -0.47 6.26 6.83
C GLY A 87 0.58 7.03 7.65
N PRO A 88 1.70 6.38 7.99
CA PRO A 88 2.76 6.98 8.79
C PRO A 88 3.42 8.18 8.09
N LEU A 89 3.34 8.27 6.76
CA LEU A 89 3.86 9.42 6.02
C LEU A 89 2.84 10.56 5.83
N GLY A 90 1.56 10.32 6.15
CA GLY A 90 0.47 11.31 6.21
C GLY A 90 0.45 12.42 5.15
N LYS A 91 -0.23 13.53 5.48
CA LYS A 91 -0.11 14.78 4.72
C LYS A 91 1.15 15.53 5.15
N PRO A 92 1.88 16.17 4.22
CA PRO A 92 2.97 17.07 4.57
C PRO A 92 2.50 18.15 5.55
N SER A 93 3.27 18.35 6.62
CA SER A 93 3.07 19.45 7.57
C SER A 93 4.26 20.39 7.54
N ILE A 94 4.01 21.64 7.95
CA ILE A 94 5.07 22.59 8.30
C ILE A 94 5.85 22.12 9.54
N ASP A 95 5.22 21.31 10.39
CA ASP A 95 5.83 20.73 11.60
C ASP A 95 6.60 19.42 11.34
N ASP A 96 6.76 18.99 10.08
CA ASP A 96 7.50 17.74 9.77
C ASP A 96 9.00 17.98 10.06
N ASP A 97 9.59 17.20 10.96
CA ASP A 97 11.02 17.25 11.24
C ASP A 97 11.85 16.91 9.99
N GLU A 98 13.09 17.40 9.89
CA GLU A 98 14.00 17.11 8.76
C GLU A 98 14.18 15.60 8.54
N ARG A 99 14.12 14.81 9.62
CA ARG A 99 14.16 13.35 9.59
C ARG A 99 12.93 12.74 8.90
N GLU A 100 11.75 13.28 9.14
CA GLU A 100 10.51 12.83 8.49
C GLU A 100 10.48 13.20 7.00
N ALA A 101 10.96 14.40 6.67
CA ALA A 101 11.12 14.84 5.29
C ALA A 101 12.09 13.92 4.51
N ALA A 102 13.23 13.56 5.11
CA ALA A 102 14.18 12.60 4.54
C ALA A 102 13.55 11.20 4.37
N LEU A 103 12.82 10.72 5.38
CA LEU A 103 12.13 9.42 5.30
C LEU A 103 11.08 9.38 4.18
N ARG A 104 10.30 10.46 4.00
CA ARG A 104 9.31 10.56 2.92
C ARG A 104 9.99 10.53 1.55
N LYS A 105 11.12 11.24 1.40
CA LYS A 105 11.92 11.23 0.16
C LYS A 105 12.46 9.84 -0.16
N ASP A 106 13.05 9.16 0.82
CA ASP A 106 13.56 7.79 0.66
C ASP A 106 12.45 6.82 0.28
N ALA A 107 11.30 6.89 0.95
CA ALA A 107 10.14 6.04 0.69
C ALA A 107 9.58 6.25 -0.71
N PHE A 108 9.54 7.51 -1.16
CA PHE A 108 9.13 7.87 -2.51
C PHE A 108 10.11 7.36 -3.57
N LEU A 109 11.42 7.55 -3.37
CA LEU A 109 12.46 7.04 -4.26
C LEU A 109 12.39 5.52 -4.37
N PHE A 110 12.27 4.81 -3.25
CA PHE A 110 12.08 3.36 -3.24
C PHE A 110 10.85 2.94 -4.06
N CYS A 111 9.71 3.60 -3.83
CA CYS A 111 8.48 3.32 -4.58
C CYS A 111 8.65 3.54 -6.09
N VAL A 112 9.22 4.68 -6.50
CA VAL A 112 9.45 5.00 -7.91
C VAL A 112 10.44 4.02 -8.54
N SER A 113 11.50 3.62 -7.84
CA SER A 113 12.45 2.61 -8.33
C SER A 113 11.79 1.26 -8.56
N VAL A 114 10.94 0.80 -7.63
CA VAL A 114 10.19 -0.45 -7.77
C VAL A 114 9.21 -0.37 -8.95
N LEU A 115 8.45 0.73 -9.06
CA LEU A 115 7.53 0.92 -10.18
C LEU A 115 8.25 1.00 -11.52
N ALA A 116 9.37 1.73 -11.60
CA ALA A 116 10.18 1.83 -12.81
C ALA A 116 10.70 0.45 -13.22
N PHE A 117 11.24 -0.33 -12.29
CA PHE A 117 11.69 -1.69 -12.55
C PHE A 117 10.56 -2.58 -13.07
N LEU A 118 9.40 -2.57 -12.42
CA LEU A 118 8.23 -3.35 -12.83
C LEU A 118 7.73 -2.97 -14.23
N ASN A 119 7.74 -1.69 -14.60
CA ASN A 119 7.28 -1.25 -15.92
C ASN A 119 8.32 -1.51 -17.02
N ILE A 120 9.62 -1.32 -16.73
CA ILE A 120 10.71 -1.59 -17.69
C ILE A 120 10.82 -3.08 -18.00
N VAL A 121 10.63 -3.96 -17.00
CA VAL A 121 10.72 -5.42 -17.19
C VAL A 121 9.37 -6.01 -17.60
N GLY A 122 8.30 -5.66 -16.89
CA GLY A 122 6.97 -6.22 -17.09
C GLY A 122 6.30 -5.78 -18.39
N GLY A 123 6.50 -4.53 -18.82
CA GLY A 123 5.91 -4.00 -20.05
C GLY A 123 6.32 -4.80 -21.30
N PRO A 124 7.62 -4.97 -21.58
CA PRO A 124 8.09 -5.78 -22.70
C PRO A 124 7.65 -7.25 -22.64
N ILE A 125 7.67 -7.87 -21.45
CA ILE A 125 7.21 -9.26 -21.27
C ILE A 125 5.72 -9.37 -21.62
N LEU A 126 4.89 -8.43 -21.17
CA LEU A 126 3.47 -8.41 -21.49
C LEU A 126 3.20 -8.15 -22.95
N MET A 127 3.93 -7.24 -23.60
CA MET A 127 3.81 -7.01 -25.04
C MET A 127 4.19 -8.26 -25.85
N LEU A 128 5.30 -8.91 -25.50
CA LEU A 128 5.73 -10.14 -26.15
C LEU A 128 4.68 -11.26 -25.96
N THR A 129 4.15 -11.40 -24.74
CA THR A 129 3.09 -12.38 -24.44
C THR A 129 1.82 -12.08 -25.24
N ALA A 130 1.42 -10.82 -25.34
CA ALA A 130 0.25 -10.40 -26.09
C ALA A 130 0.41 -10.70 -27.59
N ALA A 131 1.60 -10.47 -28.14
CA ALA A 131 1.93 -10.78 -29.52
C ALA A 131 1.94 -12.30 -29.79
N LEU A 132 2.54 -13.09 -28.90
CA LEU A 132 2.61 -14.55 -29.03
C LEU A 132 1.26 -15.24 -28.88
N GLN A 133 0.38 -14.70 -28.04
CA GLN A 133 -0.95 -15.28 -27.78
C GLN A 133 -2.07 -14.66 -28.64
N GLY A 134 -1.76 -13.69 -29.50
CA GLY A 134 -2.74 -13.04 -30.37
C GLY A 134 -3.88 -12.39 -29.58
N TRP A 135 -3.58 -11.68 -28.48
CA TRP A 135 -4.62 -11.06 -27.66
C TRP A 135 -5.43 -10.02 -28.42
N THR A 136 -6.75 -10.03 -28.20
CA THR A 136 -7.64 -9.01 -28.76
C THR A 136 -7.42 -7.65 -28.07
N VAL A 137 -7.81 -6.57 -28.74
CA VAL A 137 -7.67 -5.20 -28.24
C VAL A 137 -8.39 -5.03 -26.90
N GLU A 138 -9.57 -5.65 -26.74
CA GLU A 138 -10.36 -5.59 -25.51
C GLU A 138 -9.61 -6.24 -24.34
N ARG A 139 -8.92 -7.37 -24.58
CA ARG A 139 -8.12 -8.03 -23.55
C ARG A 139 -6.92 -7.19 -23.16
N VAL A 140 -6.24 -6.59 -24.13
CA VAL A 140 -5.11 -5.67 -23.89
C VAL A 140 -5.58 -4.46 -23.06
N ALA A 141 -6.73 -3.88 -23.37
CA ALA A 141 -7.31 -2.78 -22.60
C ALA A 141 -7.63 -3.19 -21.15
N GLY A 142 -8.19 -4.39 -20.95
CA GLY A 142 -8.45 -4.94 -19.62
C GLY A 142 -7.19 -5.14 -18.78
N ILE A 143 -6.12 -5.66 -19.39
CA ILE A 143 -4.82 -5.82 -18.73
C ILE A 143 -4.19 -4.46 -18.41
N ALA A 144 -4.29 -3.48 -19.33
CA ALA A 144 -3.82 -2.12 -19.06
C ALA A 144 -4.55 -1.49 -17.86
N PHE A 145 -5.85 -1.70 -17.74
CA PHE A 145 -6.62 -1.26 -16.57
C PHE A 145 -6.19 -1.98 -15.28
N ALA A 146 -5.97 -3.30 -15.34
CA ALA A 146 -5.47 -4.06 -14.19
C ALA A 146 -4.08 -3.57 -13.73
N LEU A 147 -3.18 -3.29 -14.67
CA LEU A 147 -1.87 -2.70 -14.41
C LEU A 147 -1.98 -1.31 -13.79
N PHE A 148 -2.93 -0.48 -14.26
CA PHE A 148 -3.19 0.83 -13.67
C PHE A 148 -3.59 0.72 -12.20
N ILE A 149 -4.53 -0.19 -11.87
CA ILE A 149 -4.94 -0.44 -10.49
C ILE A 149 -3.77 -0.95 -9.64
N ALA A 150 -2.98 -1.90 -10.16
CA ALA A 150 -1.82 -2.43 -9.46
C ALA A 150 -0.74 -1.35 -9.21
N ASN A 151 -0.44 -0.53 -10.22
CA ASN A 151 0.48 0.60 -10.09
C ASN A 151 -0.02 1.62 -9.07
N ALA A 152 -1.31 1.96 -9.07
CA ALA A 152 -1.90 2.84 -8.07
C ALA A 152 -1.75 2.25 -6.65
N ALA A 153 -2.05 0.96 -6.47
CA ALA A 153 -1.89 0.26 -5.20
C ALA A 153 -0.45 0.25 -4.69
N CYS A 154 0.52 -0.01 -5.57
CA CYS A 154 1.94 0.08 -5.25
C CYS A 154 2.34 1.52 -4.91
N PHE A 155 1.85 2.51 -5.66
CA PHE A 155 2.19 3.92 -5.44
C PHE A 155 1.72 4.45 -4.08
N GLY A 156 0.50 4.14 -3.66
CA GLY A 156 0.02 4.54 -2.33
C GLY A 156 0.48 3.62 -1.20
N GLY A 157 0.70 2.33 -1.50
CA GLY A 157 1.01 1.32 -0.50
C GLY A 157 2.49 1.20 -0.15
N LEU A 158 3.38 1.22 -1.14
CA LEU A 158 4.82 1.00 -0.93
C LEU A 158 5.50 2.07 -0.06
N PRO A 159 5.23 3.37 -0.22
CA PRO A 159 5.84 4.38 0.67
C PRO A 159 5.40 4.19 2.12
N THR A 160 4.11 3.94 2.33
CA THR A 160 3.49 3.67 3.64
C THR A 160 4.12 2.45 4.29
N LEU A 161 4.32 1.38 3.51
CA LEU A 161 4.90 0.12 3.93
C LEU A 161 6.40 0.26 4.24
N TYR A 162 7.16 0.95 3.38
CA TYR A 162 8.57 1.26 3.59
C TYR A 162 8.78 2.07 4.88
N ALA A 163 8.02 3.15 5.05
CA ALA A 163 8.09 3.97 6.26
C ALA A 163 7.69 3.15 7.50
N SER A 164 6.63 2.34 7.42
CA SER A 164 6.19 1.48 8.53
C SER A 164 7.25 0.45 8.98
N TRP A 165 8.15 0.05 8.07
CA TRP A 165 9.26 -0.86 8.38
C TRP A 165 10.53 -0.15 8.83
N LYS A 166 10.81 1.06 8.31
CA LYS A 166 12.01 1.84 8.66
C LYS A 166 11.82 2.67 9.94
N SER A 167 10.59 2.93 10.38
CA SER A 167 10.32 3.46 11.71
C SER A 167 10.88 2.50 12.77
N PRO A 168 11.68 2.99 13.74
CA PRO A 168 12.34 2.15 14.73
C PRO A 168 11.36 1.19 15.41
N LYS A 169 11.79 -0.06 15.66
CA LYS A 169 11.20 -0.84 16.76
C LYS A 169 11.55 -0.09 18.03
N LEU A 170 10.56 0.30 18.82
CA LEU A 170 10.83 0.99 20.07
C LEU A 170 11.62 0.03 20.99
N PRO A 171 12.77 0.46 21.54
CA PRO A 171 13.53 -0.34 22.47
C PRO A 171 12.73 -0.45 23.78
N GLY A 172 12.42 -1.68 24.20
CA GLY A 172 11.72 -1.96 25.46
C GLY A 172 10.67 -3.07 25.43
N ALA A 173 10.82 -4.10 24.58
CA ALA A 173 9.94 -5.28 24.59
C ALA A 173 10.65 -6.58 25.03
N ASP A 174 11.90 -6.48 25.51
CA ASP A 174 12.62 -7.56 26.20
C ASP A 174 13.27 -6.96 27.46
N ASP A 175 12.50 -6.87 28.54
CA ASP A 175 12.93 -6.92 29.96
C ASP A 175 11.76 -7.49 30.78
#